data_AF-A0A379WXE4-F1
#
_entry.id   AF-A0A379WXE4-F1
#
_cell.length_a   1.000
_cell.length_b   1.000
_cell.length_c   1.000
_cell.angle_alpha   90.00
_cell.angle_beta   90.00
_cell.angle_gamma   90.00
#
_symmetry.space_group_name_H-M   'P 1'
#
loop_
_entity.id
_entity.type
_entity.pdbx_description
1 polymer ?
#
loop_
_entity_poly.entity_id
_entity_poly.type
_entity_poly.pdbx_seq_one_letter_code
_entity_poly.pdbx_strand_id
1 'polypeptide(L)'
;MFENITAAPADPILGLTDLFRADDRPGKINLGIGVYKDETGKTPVLTSVKKAEQYLLENETTKNYLGIDGIPEFARCTQELLFGKGSALINDKRARTAQTPGGTGALRIAADFLAKNTPVKRVWVSNPSWPNIKACLTLPAWKFGEYAYYDAENHTLDFEALQASLSEAQAAMWFCSRLLS
;
A
#
# COMPACT_ATOMS: atom_id res chain seq x y z
N MET A 1 -2.49 23.79 -26.84
CA MET A 1 -3.07 23.28 -25.57
C MET A 1 -2.11 22.37 -24.80
N PHE A 2 -1.41 21.44 -25.45
CA PHE A 2 -0.45 20.52 -24.80
C PHE A 2 1.03 20.92 -24.96
N GLU A 3 1.30 22.04 -25.64
CA GLU A 3 2.67 22.49 -25.99
C GLU A 3 3.59 22.70 -24.78
N ASN A 4 3.03 22.94 -23.58
CA ASN A 4 3.79 23.18 -22.35
C ASN A 4 3.75 21.99 -21.37
N ILE A 5 3.20 20.84 -21.76
CA ILE A 5 3.19 19.65 -20.90
C ILE A 5 4.53 18.96 -21.01
N THR A 6 5.29 18.99 -19.91
CA THR A 6 6.52 18.21 -19.78
C THR A 6 6.18 16.75 -19.57
N ALA A 7 6.90 15.85 -20.24
CA ALA A 7 6.78 14.41 -19.99
C ALA A 7 7.09 14.10 -18.53
N ALA A 8 6.26 13.26 -17.90
CA ALA A 8 6.55 12.76 -16.57
C ALA A 8 7.86 11.94 -16.60
N PRO A 9 8.68 12.01 -15.54
CA PRO A 9 9.86 11.17 -15.44
C PRO A 9 9.45 9.69 -15.49
N ALA A 10 10.27 8.87 -16.15
CA ALA A 10 10.03 7.42 -16.20
C ALA A 10 10.10 6.81 -14.79
N ASP A 11 9.17 5.91 -14.48
CA ASP A 11 9.24 5.13 -13.25
C ASP A 11 10.43 4.17 -13.34
N PRO A 12 11.39 4.22 -12.40
CA PRO A 12 12.60 3.41 -12.46
C PRO A 12 12.33 1.88 -12.40
N ILE A 13 11.21 1.45 -11.83
CA ILE A 13 10.80 0.04 -11.78
C ILE A 13 10.18 -0.38 -13.12
N LEU A 14 9.36 0.48 -13.74
CA LEU A 14 8.74 0.17 -15.04
C LEU A 14 9.79 0.13 -16.16
N GLY A 15 10.76 1.05 -16.14
CA GLY A 15 11.86 1.04 -17.12
C GLY A 15 12.69 -0.26 -17.10
N LEU A 16 12.91 -0.83 -15.91
CA LEU A 16 13.60 -2.11 -15.76
C LEU A 16 12.82 -3.28 -16.39
N THR A 17 11.49 -3.20 -16.41
CA THR A 17 10.64 -4.21 -17.03
C THR A 17 10.79 -4.21 -18.55
N ASP A 18 10.85 -3.03 -19.16
CA ASP A 18 11.02 -2.89 -20.61
C ASP A 18 12.40 -3.36 -21.06
N LEU A 19 13.46 -3.00 -20.30
CA LEU A 19 14.81 -3.52 -20.51
C LEU A 19 14.84 -5.05 -20.37
N PHE A 20 14.21 -5.60 -19.33
CA PHE A 20 14.11 -7.05 -19.15
C PHE A 20 13.36 -7.72 -20.30
N ARG A 21 12.30 -7.11 -20.84
CA ARG A 21 11.54 -7.65 -21.98
C ARG A 21 12.36 -7.65 -23.27
N ALA A 22 13.09 -6.56 -23.54
CA ALA A 22 13.91 -6.39 -24.73
C ALA A 22 15.19 -7.26 -24.75
N ASP A 23 15.57 -7.84 -23.62
CA ASP A 23 16.74 -8.71 -23.52
C ASP A 23 16.46 -10.12 -24.08
N ASP A 24 17.07 -10.50 -25.20
CA ASP A 24 16.84 -11.82 -25.82
C ASP A 24 17.60 -12.98 -25.15
N ARG A 25 18.41 -12.72 -24.11
CA ARG A 25 19.20 -13.77 -23.45
C ARG A 25 18.30 -14.85 -22.83
N PRO A 26 18.53 -16.14 -23.14
CA PRO A 26 17.84 -17.22 -22.46
C PRO A 26 18.27 -17.28 -20.98
N GLY A 27 17.33 -17.63 -20.09
CA GLY A 27 17.61 -17.74 -18.66
C GLY A 27 17.73 -16.41 -17.91
N LYS A 28 17.33 -15.28 -18.50
CA LYS A 28 17.24 -13.99 -17.81
C LYS A 28 16.29 -14.06 -16.60
N ILE A 29 16.67 -13.43 -15.50
CA ILE A 29 15.92 -13.42 -14.24
C ILE A 29 15.50 -11.97 -13.92
N ASN A 30 14.22 -11.75 -13.61
CA ASN A 30 13.71 -10.46 -13.17
C ASN A 30 13.48 -10.46 -11.66
N LEU A 31 14.33 -9.73 -10.92
CA LEU A 31 14.21 -9.53 -9.47
C LEU A 31 13.73 -8.11 -9.11
N GLY A 32 13.28 -7.33 -10.09
CA GLY A 32 12.89 -5.93 -9.89
C GLY A 32 11.40 -5.74 -9.55
N ILE A 33 10.52 -6.58 -10.11
CA ILE A 33 9.08 -6.49 -9.86
C ILE A 33 8.74 -7.31 -8.60
N GLY A 34 8.24 -6.65 -7.57
CA GLY A 34 7.76 -7.27 -6.33
C GLY A 34 6.42 -7.99 -6.47
N VAL A 35 6.32 -8.94 -7.40
CA VAL A 35 5.16 -9.82 -7.57
C VAL A 35 5.61 -11.26 -7.32
N TYR A 36 4.83 -11.98 -6.51
CA TYR A 36 5.11 -13.38 -6.23
C TYR A 36 5.13 -14.20 -7.53
N LYS A 37 6.19 -15.00 -7.68
CA LYS A 37 6.37 -15.98 -8.75
C LYS A 37 6.47 -17.37 -8.15
N ASP A 38 5.83 -18.34 -8.78
CA ASP A 38 6.04 -19.75 -8.47
C ASP A 38 7.38 -20.25 -9.03
N GLU A 39 7.71 -21.51 -8.77
CA GLU A 39 8.90 -22.19 -9.26
C GLU A 39 9.03 -22.24 -10.79
N THR A 40 7.95 -21.96 -11.52
CA THR A 40 7.93 -21.88 -12.99
C THR A 40 8.13 -20.45 -13.52
N GLY A 41 8.31 -19.47 -12.62
CA GLY A 41 8.47 -18.05 -12.97
C GLY A 41 7.15 -17.37 -13.36
N LYS A 42 6.00 -18.02 -13.14
CA LYS A 42 4.66 -17.48 -13.41
C LYS A 42 4.07 -16.84 -12.16
N THR A 43 3.11 -15.93 -12.35
CA THR A 43 2.34 -15.38 -11.22
C THR A 43 1.10 -16.27 -11.04
N PRO A 44 1.07 -17.14 -10.01
CA PRO A 44 -0.01 -18.10 -9.87
C PRO A 44 -1.30 -17.41 -9.42
N VAL A 45 -2.43 -17.92 -9.90
CA VAL A 45 -3.74 -17.60 -9.31
C VAL A 45 -4.06 -18.67 -8.30
N LEU A 46 -4.25 -18.28 -7.03
CA LEU A 46 -4.52 -19.23 -5.94
C LEU A 46 -5.77 -20.05 -6.23
N THR A 47 -5.77 -21.33 -5.84
CA THR A 47 -6.92 -22.22 -6.00
C THR A 47 -8.17 -21.66 -5.31
N SER A 48 -8.02 -20.98 -4.18
CA SER A 48 -9.11 -20.29 -3.48
C SER A 48 -9.73 -19.16 -4.33
N VAL A 49 -8.90 -18.40 -5.04
CA VAL A 49 -9.35 -17.34 -5.96
C VAL A 49 -10.10 -17.95 -7.14
N LYS A 50 -9.58 -19.01 -7.75
CA LYS A 50 -10.27 -19.71 -8.85
C LYS A 50 -11.65 -20.25 -8.46
N LYS A 51 -11.76 -20.81 -7.25
CA LYS A 51 -13.06 -21.27 -6.71
C LYS A 51 -14.02 -20.11 -6.46
N ALA A 52 -13.54 -18.98 -5.94
CA ALA A 52 -14.36 -17.79 -5.73
C ALA A 52 -14.84 -17.18 -7.06
N GLU A 53 -13.98 -17.13 -8.08
CA GLU A 53 -14.33 -16.70 -9.44
C GLU A 53 -15.46 -17.56 -10.03
N GLN A 54 -15.35 -18.89 -9.93
CA GLN A 54 -16.38 -19.81 -10.40
C GLN A 54 -17.71 -19.60 -9.64
N TYR A 55 -17.64 -19.49 -8.31
CA TYR A 55 -18.83 -19.26 -7.50
C TYR A 55 -19.54 -17.95 -7.90
N LEU A 56 -18.79 -16.88 -8.11
CA LEU A 56 -19.35 -15.60 -8.55
C LEU A 56 -19.99 -15.71 -9.94
N LEU A 57 -19.33 -16.37 -10.88
CA LEU A 57 -19.87 -16.60 -12.24
C LEU A 57 -21.23 -17.32 -12.20
N GLU A 58 -21.39 -18.29 -11.31
CA GLU A 58 -22.59 -19.11 -11.21
C GLU A 58 -23.72 -18.44 -10.39
N ASN A 59 -23.39 -17.60 -9.40
CA ASN A 59 -24.35 -17.16 -8.38
C ASN A 59 -24.62 -15.64 -8.34
N GLU A 60 -23.79 -14.82 -8.98
CA GLU A 60 -23.97 -13.36 -8.96
C GLU A 60 -25.17 -12.95 -9.83
N THR A 61 -26.12 -12.23 -9.23
CA THR A 61 -27.38 -11.86 -9.89
C THR A 61 -27.43 -10.41 -10.37
N THR A 62 -26.45 -9.57 -10.00
CA THR A 62 -26.43 -8.14 -10.34
C THR A 62 -25.01 -7.56 -10.33
N LYS A 63 -24.84 -6.46 -11.06
CA LYS A 63 -23.62 -5.65 -11.16
C LYS A 63 -23.89 -4.17 -10.81
N ASN A 64 -24.87 -3.92 -9.97
CA ASN A 64 -25.27 -2.56 -9.61
C ASN A 64 -24.20 -1.88 -8.73
N TYR A 65 -24.35 -0.56 -8.54
CA TYR A 65 -23.50 0.22 -7.65
C TYR A 65 -23.46 -0.38 -6.24
N LEU A 66 -22.25 -0.41 -5.68
CA LEU A 66 -22.04 -0.71 -4.26
C LEU A 66 -22.35 0.53 -3.41
N GLY A 67 -22.54 0.33 -2.11
CA GLY A 67 -22.50 1.43 -1.15
C GLY A 67 -21.16 2.16 -1.18
N ILE A 68 -21.13 3.40 -0.69
CA ILE A 68 -19.91 4.24 -0.66
C ILE A 68 -18.74 3.52 0.02
N ASP A 69 -19.02 2.80 1.11
CA ASP A 69 -18.01 2.07 1.88
C ASP A 69 -17.70 0.67 1.30
N GLY A 70 -18.37 0.27 0.23
CA GLY A 70 -18.24 -1.05 -0.41
C GLY A 70 -19.15 -2.12 0.18
N ILE A 71 -18.72 -3.38 0.10
CA ILE A 71 -19.50 -4.55 0.54
C ILE A 71 -19.36 -4.73 2.06
N PRO A 72 -20.45 -4.75 2.85
CA PRO A 72 -20.40 -4.91 4.31
C PRO A 72 -19.68 -6.18 4.78
N GLU A 73 -19.89 -7.30 4.09
CA GLU A 73 -19.24 -8.58 4.38
C GLU A 73 -17.73 -8.51 4.10
N PHE A 74 -17.32 -7.80 3.05
CA PHE A 74 -15.90 -7.57 2.77
C PHE A 74 -15.25 -6.77 3.91
N ALA A 75 -15.93 -5.74 4.41
CA ALA A 75 -15.47 -4.97 5.56
C ALA A 75 -15.33 -5.85 6.82
N ARG A 76 -16.33 -6.67 7.14
CA ARG A 76 -16.30 -7.60 8.29
C ARG A 76 -15.13 -8.58 8.18
N CYS A 77 -14.99 -9.26 7.05
CA CYS A 77 -13.91 -10.22 6.81
C CYS A 77 -12.53 -9.56 6.87
N THR A 78 -12.39 -8.34 6.34
CA THR A 78 -11.15 -7.57 6.39
C THR A 78 -10.77 -7.20 7.83
N GLN A 79 -11.73 -6.78 8.65
CA GLN A 79 -11.47 -6.49 10.06
C GLN A 79 -11.03 -7.73 10.84
N GLU A 80 -11.70 -8.86 10.65
CA GLU A 80 -11.32 -10.12 11.29
C GLU A 80 -9.94 -10.61 10.86
N LEU A 81 -9.60 -10.42 9.58
CA LEU A 81 -8.26 -10.73 9.05
C LEU A 81 -7.17 -9.85 9.71
N LEU A 82 -7.43 -8.55 9.86
CA LEU A 82 -6.43 -7.60 10.39
C LEU A 82 -6.29 -7.65 11.92
N PHE A 83 -7.41 -7.79 12.65
CA PHE A 83 -7.43 -7.64 14.10
C PHE A 83 -7.68 -8.95 14.86
N GLY A 84 -7.97 -10.04 14.14
CA GLY A 84 -8.40 -11.30 14.71
C GLY A 84 -9.89 -11.34 15.00
N LYS A 85 -10.48 -12.54 14.87
CA LYS A 85 -11.90 -12.78 15.16
C LYS A 85 -12.19 -12.52 16.64
N GLY A 86 -13.27 -11.78 16.92
CA GLY A 86 -13.69 -11.45 18.29
C GLY A 86 -12.84 -10.38 18.98
N SER A 87 -11.99 -9.66 18.24
CA SER A 87 -11.22 -8.54 18.77
C SER A 87 -12.11 -7.49 19.44
N ALA A 88 -11.68 -6.97 20.59
CA ALA A 88 -12.36 -5.87 21.27
C ALA A 88 -12.51 -4.64 20.36
N LEU A 89 -11.56 -4.40 19.44
CA LEU A 89 -11.66 -3.29 18.47
C LEU A 89 -12.89 -3.43 17.57
N ILE A 90 -13.27 -4.65 17.21
CA ILE A 90 -14.45 -4.96 16.39
C ILE A 90 -15.70 -4.92 17.25
N ASN A 91 -15.70 -5.63 18.39
CA ASN A 91 -16.85 -5.75 19.28
C ASN A 91 -17.30 -4.39 19.85
N ASP A 92 -16.33 -3.54 20.22
CA ASP A 92 -16.57 -2.18 20.73
C ASP A 92 -16.83 -1.17 19.60
N LYS A 93 -16.89 -1.61 18.33
CA LYS A 93 -17.09 -0.78 17.14
C LYS A 93 -16.07 0.37 17.02
N ARG A 94 -14.82 0.13 17.40
CA ARG A 94 -13.70 1.09 17.28
C ARG A 94 -12.97 0.99 15.94
N ALA A 95 -13.21 -0.05 15.15
CA ALA A 95 -12.74 -0.16 13.77
C ALA A 95 -13.82 0.32 12.77
N ARG A 96 -13.37 1.00 11.70
CA ARG A 96 -14.18 1.34 10.52
C ARG A 96 -13.41 0.95 9.26
N THR A 97 -14.13 0.51 8.24
CA THR A 97 -13.55 -0.02 7.00
C THR A 97 -14.35 0.49 5.83
N ALA A 98 -13.65 1.01 4.82
CA ALA A 98 -14.19 1.31 3.51
C ALA A 98 -13.36 0.56 2.47
N GLN A 99 -14.01 -0.07 1.51
CA GLN A 99 -13.36 -0.76 0.39
C GLN A 99 -12.72 0.26 -0.55
N THR A 100 -11.50 -0.03 -1.02
CA THR A 100 -10.73 0.89 -1.88
C THR A 100 -10.03 0.14 -3.01
N PRO A 101 -9.67 0.82 -4.12
CA PRO A 101 -8.89 0.21 -5.20
C PRO A 101 -7.44 -0.02 -4.76
N GLY A 102 -7.21 -1.14 -4.08
CA GLY A 102 -5.89 -1.54 -3.57
C GLY A 102 -5.34 -0.62 -2.47
N GLY A 103 -4.12 -0.92 -2.02
CA GLY A 103 -3.46 -0.16 -0.95
C GLY A 103 -3.21 1.31 -1.29
N THR A 104 -2.91 1.62 -2.55
CA THR A 104 -2.74 3.01 -3.03
C THR A 104 -4.01 3.84 -2.83
N GLY A 105 -5.17 3.28 -3.19
CA GLY A 105 -6.46 3.94 -2.96
C GLY A 105 -6.76 4.14 -1.48
N ALA A 106 -6.45 3.15 -0.65
CA ALA A 106 -6.59 3.25 0.81
C ALA A 106 -5.76 4.40 1.39
N LEU A 107 -4.47 4.48 1.02
CA LEU A 107 -3.57 5.55 1.44
C LEU A 107 -4.08 6.93 1.04
N ARG A 108 -4.58 7.07 -0.20
CA ARG A 108 -5.09 8.35 -0.70
C ARG A 108 -6.34 8.81 0.07
N ILE A 109 -7.32 7.92 0.23
CA ILE A 109 -8.56 8.24 0.94
C ILE A 109 -8.28 8.56 2.41
N ALA A 110 -7.36 7.82 3.05
CA ALA A 110 -6.93 8.10 4.42
C ALA A 110 -6.26 9.49 4.53
N ALA A 111 -5.37 9.85 3.59
CA ALA A 111 -4.74 11.17 3.57
C ALA A 111 -5.78 12.30 3.41
N ASP A 112 -6.71 12.15 2.46
CA ASP A 112 -7.78 13.13 2.24
C ASP A 112 -8.70 13.25 3.46
N PHE A 113 -9.02 12.14 4.14
CA PHE A 113 -9.80 12.15 5.38
C PHE A 113 -9.06 12.91 6.50
N LEU A 114 -7.79 12.58 6.74
CA LEU A 114 -6.98 13.24 7.77
C LEU A 114 -6.83 14.73 7.48
N ALA A 115 -6.57 15.12 6.23
CA ALA A 115 -6.38 16.52 5.85
C ALA A 115 -7.63 17.38 6.04
N LYS A 116 -8.82 16.79 5.86
CA LYS A 116 -10.11 17.46 6.03
C LYS A 116 -10.59 17.49 7.48
N ASN A 117 -10.35 16.43 8.24
CA ASN A 117 -11.03 16.21 9.53
C ASN A 117 -10.10 16.32 10.74
N THR A 118 -8.80 16.56 10.53
CA THR A 118 -7.82 16.63 11.63
C THR A 118 -6.81 17.77 11.40
N PRO A 119 -6.09 18.23 12.44
CA PRO A 119 -5.03 19.22 12.28
C PRO A 119 -3.73 18.63 11.69
N VAL A 120 -3.72 17.38 11.21
CA VAL A 120 -2.51 16.75 10.68
C VAL A 120 -1.99 17.53 9.47
N LYS A 121 -0.71 17.92 9.53
CA LYS A 121 0.02 18.60 8.44
C LYS A 121 1.40 17.99 8.18
N ARG A 122 1.77 16.91 8.88
CA ARG A 122 3.06 16.23 8.69
C ARG A 122 2.91 14.71 8.65
N VAL A 123 3.55 14.10 7.67
CA VAL A 123 3.66 12.65 7.51
C VAL A 123 5.11 12.24 7.78
N TRP A 124 5.29 11.19 8.57
CA TRP A 124 6.59 10.57 8.83
C TRP A 124 6.65 9.22 8.12
N VAL A 125 7.70 9.00 7.34
CA VAL A 125 7.92 7.75 6.59
C VAL A 125 9.25 7.11 7.00
N SER A 126 9.34 5.79 6.96
CA SER A 126 10.59 5.09 7.28
C SER A 126 11.70 5.46 6.29
N ASN A 127 12.96 5.49 6.73
CA ASN A 127 14.10 5.59 5.82
C ASN A 127 14.84 4.24 5.75
N PRO A 128 14.79 3.52 4.60
CA PRO A 128 14.03 3.81 3.38
C PRO A 128 12.54 3.40 3.50
N SER A 129 11.73 3.79 2.51
CA SER A 129 10.31 3.39 2.38
C SER A 129 9.96 2.99 0.94
N TRP A 130 8.69 2.62 0.72
CA TRP A 130 8.16 2.36 -0.61
C TRP A 130 8.20 3.66 -1.46
N PRO A 131 8.82 3.66 -2.65
CA PRO A 131 9.04 4.89 -3.43
C PRO A 131 7.78 5.71 -3.71
N ASN A 132 6.63 5.03 -3.89
CA ASN A 132 5.38 5.70 -4.24
C ASN A 132 4.64 6.32 -3.04
N ILE A 133 5.14 6.16 -1.81
CA ILE A 133 4.47 6.68 -0.62
C ILE A 133 4.30 8.20 -0.68
N LYS A 134 5.34 8.93 -1.11
CA LYS A 134 5.28 10.39 -1.25
C LYS A 134 4.28 10.76 -2.34
N ALA A 135 4.28 10.08 -3.49
CA ALA A 135 3.31 10.31 -4.56
C ALA A 135 1.85 10.06 -4.10
N CYS A 136 1.60 9.00 -3.33
CA CYS A 136 0.26 8.66 -2.83
C CYS A 136 -0.26 9.68 -1.81
N LEU A 137 0.64 10.19 -0.95
CA LEU A 137 0.30 11.01 0.21
C LEU A 137 0.51 12.52 -0.03
N THR A 138 1.01 12.92 -1.21
CA THR A 138 1.25 14.33 -1.51
C THR A 138 -0.06 15.10 -1.50
N LEU A 139 -0.14 16.01 -0.53
CA LEU A 139 -1.14 17.07 -0.44
C LEU A 139 -0.39 18.40 -0.32
N PRO A 140 -0.82 19.49 -0.98
CA PRO A 140 -0.04 20.74 -1.06
C PRO A 140 0.39 21.33 0.29
N ALA A 141 -0.39 21.10 1.35
CA ALA A 141 -0.15 21.65 2.68
C ALA A 141 0.63 20.70 3.63
N TRP A 142 0.97 19.49 3.18
CA TRP A 142 1.58 18.47 4.03
C TRP A 142 3.09 18.43 3.87
N LYS A 143 3.80 18.35 5.00
CA LYS A 143 5.26 18.19 5.05
C LYS A 143 5.61 16.71 5.26
N PHE A 144 6.69 16.25 4.64
CA PHE A 144 7.24 14.91 4.88
C PHE A 144 8.46 14.99 5.80
N GLY A 145 8.47 14.15 6.82
CA GLY A 145 9.63 13.82 7.64
C GLY A 145 9.99 12.35 7.45
N GLU A 146 11.22 11.99 7.80
CA GLU A 146 11.72 10.62 7.73
C GLU A 146 12.20 10.19 9.12
N TYR A 147 11.93 8.94 9.52
CA TYR A 147 12.50 8.34 10.73
C TYR A 147 13.46 7.22 10.36
N ALA A 148 14.52 7.07 11.15
CA ALA A 148 15.49 5.99 10.97
C ALA A 148 14.81 4.62 11.09
N TYR A 149 15.25 3.67 10.26
CA TYR A 149 14.64 2.34 10.20
C TYR A 149 15.64 1.26 9.83
N TYR A 150 16.31 1.38 8.69
CA TYR A 150 17.23 0.34 8.20
C TYR A 150 18.68 0.69 8.48
N ASP A 151 19.38 -0.20 9.18
CA ASP A 151 20.83 -0.17 9.32
C ASP A 151 21.45 -0.83 8.07
N ALA A 152 22.12 -0.03 7.25
CA ALA A 152 22.73 -0.51 6.01
C ALA A 152 24.04 -1.30 6.23
N GLU A 153 24.71 -1.11 7.37
CA GLU A 153 25.96 -1.81 7.71
C GLU A 153 25.65 -3.20 8.27
N ASN A 154 24.69 -3.29 9.20
CA ASN A 154 24.34 -4.55 9.85
C ASN A 154 23.17 -5.30 9.17
N HIS A 155 22.50 -4.65 8.20
CA HIS A 155 21.31 -5.18 7.51
C HIS A 155 20.14 -5.50 8.46
N THR A 156 20.01 -4.74 9.55
CA THR A 156 18.99 -4.92 10.60
C THR A 156 18.10 -3.70 10.76
N LEU A 157 17.13 -3.78 11.69
CA LEU A 157 16.42 -2.61 12.18
C LEU A 157 17.35 -1.79 13.09
N ASP A 158 17.54 -0.52 12.77
CA ASP A 158 18.17 0.45 13.68
C ASP A 158 17.14 0.91 14.72
N PHE A 159 16.93 0.09 15.74
CA PHE A 159 15.88 0.32 16.74
C PHE A 159 16.15 1.55 17.59
N GLU A 160 17.41 1.81 17.96
CA GLU A 160 17.78 2.96 18.78
C GLU A 160 17.57 4.27 18.01
N ALA A 161 18.03 4.36 16.76
CA ALA A 161 17.81 5.56 15.96
C ALA A 161 16.33 5.75 15.58
N LEU A 162 15.59 4.65 15.37
CA LEU A 162 14.14 4.70 15.20
C LEU A 162 13.48 5.34 16.43
N GLN A 163 13.81 4.87 17.63
CA GLN A 163 13.24 5.40 18.86
C GLN A 163 13.61 6.87 19.08
N ALA A 164 14.85 7.25 18.78
CA ALA A 164 15.29 8.64 18.82
C ALA A 164 14.47 9.51 17.86
N SER A 165 14.31 9.07 16.60
CA SER A 165 13.50 9.77 15.59
C SER A 165 12.04 9.94 16.03
N LEU A 166 11.43 8.88 16.59
CA LEU A 166 10.04 8.92 17.06
C LEU A 166 9.87 9.82 18.29
N SER A 167 10.89 9.97 19.13
CA SER A 167 10.84 10.85 20.31
C SER A 167 10.82 12.34 19.95
N GLU A 168 11.27 12.71 18.75
CA GLU A 168 11.21 14.08 18.24
C GLU A 168 9.85 14.43 17.59
N ALA A 169 8.98 13.43 17.42
CA ALA A 169 7.68 13.64 16.81
C ALA A 169 6.76 14.46 17.73
N GLN A 170 6.10 15.45 17.14
CA GLN A 170 5.11 16.30 17.80
C GLN A 170 3.69 15.78 17.55
N ALA A 171 2.71 16.33 18.26
CA ALA A 171 1.29 15.99 18.05
C ALA A 171 0.83 16.28 16.59
N ALA A 172 -0.25 15.62 16.18
CA ALA A 172 -0.85 15.75 14.84
C ALA A 172 0.08 15.29 13.69
N MET A 173 0.75 14.16 13.88
CA MET A 173 1.57 13.49 12.87
C MET A 173 0.96 12.15 12.48
N TRP A 174 1.14 11.79 11.21
CA TRP A 174 0.79 10.46 10.71
C TRP A 174 2.05 9.68 10.35
N PHE A 175 2.18 8.47 10.90
CA PHE A 175 3.29 7.56 10.60
C PHE A 175 2.87 6.55 9.56
N CYS A 176 3.70 6.39 8.54
CA CYS A 176 3.57 5.33 7.56
C CYS A 176 4.86 4.51 7.57
N SER A 177 4.74 3.23 7.87
CA SER A 177 5.87 2.30 7.96
C SER A 177 5.90 1.33 6.80
N ARG A 178 7.11 0.92 6.44
CA ARG A 178 7.30 -0.29 5.66
C ARG A 178 6.95 -1.48 6.54
N LEU A 179 6.03 -2.33 6.08
CA LEU A 179 5.93 -3.69 6.58
C LEU A 179 7.16 -4.44 6.06
N LEU A 180 8.02 -4.90 6.96
CA LEU A 180 9.07 -5.85 6.61
C LEU A 180 8.37 -7.13 6.13
N SER A 181 8.50 -7.41 4.84
CA SER A 181 8.18 -8.70 4.22
C SER A 181 9.47 -9.39 3.85
#